data_AF-A0A2V6JF29-F1
#
_entry.id   AF-A0A2V6JF29-F1
#
_cell.length_a   1.000
_cell.length_b   1.000
_cell.length_c   1.000
_cell.angle_alpha   90.00
_cell.angle_beta   90.00
_cell.angle_gamma   90.00
#
_symmetry.space_group_name_H-M   'P 1'
#
loop_
_entity.id
_entity.type
_entity.pdbx_description
1 polymer ?
#
loop_
_entity_poly.entity_id
_entity_poly.type
_entity_poly.pdbx_seq_one_letter_code
_entity_poly.pdbx_strand_id
1 'polypeptide(L)'
;MCDAACIGEEIKDFGRDRLNSSPRHADWVDIKSGDRTIKAFIVYPERKDKAPAVLVISEIFGLTDWVRSLCDELAENGIITIAPDLHGGNKFEDLDAARKATSAL
;
A
#
# COMPACT_ATOMS: atom_id res chain seq x y z
N MET A 1 -11.66 22.30 -18.99
CA MET A 1 -12.12 20.96 -19.36
C MET A 1 -11.14 19.99 -18.70
N CYS A 2 -11.49 19.43 -17.54
CA CYS A 2 -10.68 18.37 -16.94
C CYS A 2 -10.99 17.08 -17.69
N ASP A 3 -9.94 16.42 -18.16
CA ASP A 3 -10.02 15.14 -18.85
C ASP A 3 -10.52 14.06 -17.89
N ALA A 4 -11.34 13.15 -18.40
CA ALA A 4 -11.87 12.02 -17.62
C ALA A 4 -10.78 11.06 -17.12
N ALA A 5 -9.55 11.17 -17.64
CA ALA A 5 -8.37 10.46 -17.14
C ALA A 5 -7.89 11.02 -15.79
N CYS A 6 -7.91 12.34 -15.58
CA CYS A 6 -7.47 12.97 -14.33
C CYS A 6 -8.34 12.55 -13.13
N ILE A 7 -9.65 12.40 -13.32
CA ILE A 7 -10.56 11.93 -12.26
C ILE A 7 -10.38 10.44 -11.92
N GLY A 8 -9.86 9.62 -12.85
CA GLY A 8 -9.60 8.20 -12.61
C GLY A 8 -8.38 7.96 -11.72
N GLU A 9 -7.32 8.74 -11.94
CA GLU A 9 -6.08 8.74 -11.15
C GLU A 9 -6.34 9.28 -9.72
N GLU A 10 -7.09 10.38 -9.59
CA GLU A 10 -7.42 11.00 -8.31
C GLU A 10 -8.31 10.14 -7.38
N ILE A 11 -9.24 9.34 -7.92
CA ILE A 11 -10.17 8.55 -7.09
C ILE A 11 -9.50 7.32 -6.44
N LYS A 12 -8.36 6.85 -6.96
CA LYS A 12 -7.74 5.58 -6.53
C LYS A 12 -6.40 5.73 -5.80
N ASP A 13 -5.67 6.82 -6.03
CA ASP A 13 -4.37 7.11 -5.40
C ASP A 13 -4.45 8.34 -4.47
N PHE A 14 -5.54 8.46 -3.72
CA PHE A 14 -5.69 9.46 -2.67
C PHE A 14 -5.05 9.00 -1.35
N GLY A 15 -4.81 9.92 -0.42
CA GLY A 15 -4.21 9.62 0.89
C GLY A 15 -2.76 10.09 1.05
N ARG A 16 -2.16 10.67 0.00
CA ARG A 16 -0.80 11.22 0.07
C ARG A 16 -0.64 12.28 1.17
N ASP A 17 -1.63 13.15 1.35
CA ASP A 17 -1.57 14.20 2.38
C ASP A 17 -1.50 13.61 3.79
N ARG A 18 -2.25 12.53 4.05
CA ARG A 18 -2.17 11.79 5.32
C ARG A 18 -0.79 11.16 5.50
N LEU A 19 -0.27 10.51 4.47
CA LEU A 19 1.06 9.89 4.52
C LEU A 19 2.16 10.92 4.80
N ASN A 20 2.09 12.10 4.18
CA ASN A 20 3.07 13.18 4.36
C ASN A 20 2.98 13.85 5.74
N SER A 21 1.80 13.85 6.37
CA SER A 21 1.56 14.48 7.67
C SER A 21 1.56 13.50 8.83
N SER A 22 1.66 12.19 8.56
CA SER A 22 1.63 11.17 9.58
C SER A 22 2.85 11.25 10.50
N PRO A 23 2.66 11.24 11.83
CA PRO A 23 3.76 11.14 12.78
C PRO A 23 4.27 9.69 12.95
N ARG A 24 3.54 8.70 12.41
CA ARG A 24 3.83 7.28 12.59
C ARG A 24 5.04 6.86 11.77
N HIS A 25 5.83 5.95 12.34
CA HIS A 25 7.02 5.42 11.67
C HIS A 25 6.61 4.40 10.61
N ALA A 26 7.04 4.64 9.37
CA ALA A 26 6.82 3.74 8.24
C ALA A 26 8.15 3.33 7.61
N ASP A 27 8.29 2.04 7.33
CA ASP A 27 9.50 1.44 6.75
C ASP A 27 9.18 0.63 5.49
N TRP A 28 10.18 0.52 4.62
CA TRP A 28 10.19 -0.45 3.54
C TRP A 28 11.12 -1.61 3.89
N VAL A 29 10.60 -2.82 3.85
CA VAL A 29 11.36 -4.05 4.15
C VAL A 29 11.32 -4.97 2.95
N ASP A 30 12.49 -5.48 2.56
CA ASP A 30 12.62 -6.48 1.52
C ASP A 30 12.41 -7.89 2.11
N ILE A 31 11.41 -8.61 1.63
CA ILE A 31 11.05 -9.97 2.05
C ILE A 31 11.42 -10.95 0.93
N LYS A 32 12.27 -11.93 1.22
CA LYS A 32 12.59 -13.00 0.27
C LYS A 32 11.45 -14.02 0.23
N SER A 33 10.96 -14.32 -0.97
CA SER A 33 9.92 -15.32 -1.24
C SER A 33 10.30 -16.13 -2.48
N GLY A 34 10.86 -17.33 -2.27
CA GLY A 34 11.45 -18.12 -3.35
C GLY A 34 12.57 -17.34 -4.06
N ASP A 35 12.47 -17.25 -5.39
CA ASP A 35 13.41 -16.51 -6.23
C ASP A 35 13.08 -15.01 -6.34
N ARG A 36 11.99 -14.55 -5.72
CA ARG A 36 11.52 -13.16 -5.77
C ARG A 36 11.82 -12.44 -4.45
N THR A 37 12.11 -11.15 -4.56
CA THR A 37 12.14 -10.24 -3.40
C THR A 37 10.91 -9.35 -3.47
N ILE A 38 10.08 -9.41 -2.43
CA ILE A 38 8.85 -8.62 -2.29
C ILE A 38 9.15 -7.46 -1.35
N LYS A 39 8.92 -6.23 -1.80
CA LYS A 39 8.97 -5.06 -0.93
C LYS A 39 7.71 -5.03 -0.07
N ALA A 40 7.82 -4.75 1.20
CA ALA A 40 6.67 -4.57 2.08
C ALA A 40 6.76 -3.21 2.76
N PHE A 41 5.65 -2.48 2.71
CA PHE A 41 5.46 -1.25 3.45
C PHE A 41 4.91 -1.60 4.84
N ILE A 42 5.65 -1.24 5.88
CA ILE A 42 5.29 -1.54 7.27
C ILE A 42 5.03 -0.23 8.00
N VAL A 43 3.91 -0.11 8.71
CA VAL A 43 3.63 1.04 9.57
C VAL A 43 3.50 0.60 11.01
N TYR A 44 4.20 1.30 11.90
CA TYR A 44 4.24 1.01 13.32
C TYR A 44 3.33 1.95 14.11
N PRO A 45 2.57 1.44 15.09
CA PRO A 45 1.83 2.28 16.04
C PRO A 45 2.79 3.00 17.00
N GLU A 46 2.39 4.17 17.49
CA GLU A 46 3.18 4.95 18.47
C GLU A 46 3.05 4.38 19.90
N ARG A 47 3.69 3.23 20.14
CA ARG A 47 3.72 2.57 21.45
C ARG A 47 5.01 1.80 21.67
N LYS A 48 5.29 1.44 22.93
CA LYS A 48 6.52 0.73 23.33
C LYS A 48 6.35 -0.77 23.56
N ASP A 49 5.12 -1.20 23.80
CA ASP A 49 4.78 -2.60 24.08
C ASP A 49 4.34 -3.34 22.80
N LYS A 50 4.15 -4.66 22.90
CA LYS A 50 3.81 -5.50 21.75
C LYS A 50 2.44 -5.11 21.19
N ALA A 51 2.36 -5.02 19.87
CA ALA A 51 1.14 -4.73 19.14
C ALA A 51 0.71 -5.95 18.29
N PRO A 52 -0.60 -6.14 18.05
CA PRO A 52 -1.06 -7.07 17.03
C PRO A 52 -0.56 -6.64 15.65
N ALA A 53 -0.36 -7.60 14.74
CA ALA A 53 0.07 -7.34 13.38
C ALA A 53 -0.98 -7.82 12.37
N VAL A 54 -1.22 -7.02 11.32
CA VAL A 54 -2.17 -7.32 10.24
C VAL A 54 -1.46 -7.22 8.89
N LEU A 55 -1.66 -8.25 8.07
CA LEU A 55 -1.25 -8.26 6.66
C LEU A 55 -2.35 -7.62 5.81
N VAL A 56 -2.05 -6.50 5.17
CA VAL A 56 -2.97 -5.76 4.30
C VAL A 56 -2.66 -6.14 2.86
N ILE A 57 -3.57 -6.87 2.23
CA ILE A 57 -3.43 -7.24 0.82
C ILE A 57 -4.07 -6.16 -0.04
N SER A 58 -3.25 -5.53 -0.89
CA SER A 58 -3.72 -4.60 -1.90
C SER A 58 -4.59 -5.31 -2.92
N GLU A 59 -5.58 -4.59 -3.45
CA GLU A 59 -6.36 -5.07 -4.58
C GLU A 59 -5.55 -5.07 -5.88
N ILE A 60 -6.18 -5.46 -6.99
CA ILE A 60 -5.51 -5.76 -8.24
C ILE A 60 -4.73 -4.58 -8.85
N PHE A 61 -5.04 -3.35 -8.43
CA PHE A 61 -4.36 -2.13 -8.89
C PHE A 61 -2.98 -1.89 -8.25
N GLY A 62 -2.52 -2.74 -7.33
CA GLY A 62 -1.19 -2.64 -6.71
C GLY A 62 -1.18 -1.83 -5.42
N LEU A 63 0.02 -1.56 -4.88
CA LEU A 63 0.18 -0.86 -3.60
C LEU A 63 0.03 0.66 -3.77
N THR A 64 -1.22 1.14 -3.71
CA THR A 64 -1.56 2.56 -3.84
C THR A 64 -1.35 3.33 -2.53
N ASP A 65 -1.41 4.66 -2.64
CA ASP A 65 -1.43 5.57 -1.50
C ASP A 65 -2.62 5.36 -0.61
N TRP A 66 -3.76 5.03 -1.21
CA TRP A 66 -4.96 4.74 -0.45
C TRP A 66 -4.69 3.57 0.49
N VAL A 67 -4.12 2.47 -0.02
CA VAL A 67 -3.76 1.31 0.82
C VAL A 67 -2.73 1.70 1.89
N ARG A 68 -1.72 2.50 1.53
CA ARG A 68 -0.73 2.97 2.51
C ARG A 68 -1.35 3.86 3.59
N SER A 69 -2.30 4.72 3.22
CA SER A 69 -3.01 5.60 4.16
C SER A 69 -3.96 4.81 5.08
N LEU A 70 -4.55 3.73 4.58
CA LEU A 70 -5.29 2.75 5.39
C LEU A 70 -4.37 2.04 6.38
N CYS A 71 -3.17 1.64 5.95
CA CYS A 71 -2.16 1.05 6.84
C CYS A 71 -1.79 1.99 7.99
N ASP A 72 -1.69 3.27 7.68
CA ASP A 72 -1.42 4.34 8.63
C ASP A 72 -2.58 4.60 9.60
N GLU A 73 -3.83 4.53 9.14
CA GLU A 73 -5.03 4.59 9.99
C GLU A 73 -5.14 3.40 10.94
N LEU A 74 -4.86 2.19 10.46
CA LEU A 74 -4.80 0.99 11.30
C LEU A 74 -3.68 1.09 12.34
N ALA A 75 -2.54 1.68 11.99
CA ALA A 75 -1.45 1.93 12.92
C ALA A 75 -1.80 2.97 13.98
N GLU A 76 -2.58 4.00 13.64
CA GLU A 76 -3.15 4.93 14.62
C GLU A 76 -4.02 4.20 15.66
N ASN A 77 -4.69 3.11 15.26
CA ASN A 77 -5.49 2.26 16.15
C ASN A 77 -4.65 1.22 16.94
N GLY A 78 -3.32 1.32 16.91
CA GLY A 78 -2.43 0.51 17.73
C GLY A 78 -2.03 -0.84 17.12
N ILE A 79 -2.19 -1.01 15.81
CA ILE A 79 -1.91 -2.26 15.07
C ILE A 79 -0.68 -2.07 14.17
N ILE A 80 0.24 -3.03 14.13
CA ILE A 80 1.31 -3.03 13.13
C ILE A 80 0.70 -3.48 11.79
N THR A 81 0.86 -2.69 10.76
CA THR A 81 0.39 -3.05 9.42
C THR A 81 1.55 -3.43 8.52
N ILE A 82 1.34 -4.45 7.69
CA ILE A 82 2.30 -4.95 6.72
C ILE A 82 1.58 -5.02 5.38
N ALA A 83 1.99 -4.22 4.40
CA ALA A 83 1.44 -4.22 3.05
C ALA A 83 2.51 -4.65 2.02
N PRO A 84 2.48 -5.91 1.55
CA PRO A 84 3.40 -6.38 0.52
C PRO A 84 3.04 -5.79 -0.84
N ASP A 85 4.05 -5.29 -1.53
CA ASP A 85 4.02 -4.86 -2.90
C ASP A 85 4.21 -6.06 -3.83
N LEU A 86 3.09 -6.70 -4.17
CA LEU A 86 3.05 -7.91 -5.00
C LEU A 86 3.37 -7.63 -6.47
N HIS A 87 3.16 -6.39 -6.91
CA HIS A 87 3.32 -5.95 -8.29
C HIS A 87 4.65 -5.22 -8.55
N GLY A 88 5.54 -5.15 -7.56
CA GLY A 88 6.90 -4.62 -7.73
C GLY A 88 6.95 -3.13 -8.04
N GLY A 89 6.05 -2.35 -7.43
CA GLY A 89 5.98 -0.89 -7.51
C GLY A 89 5.03 -0.40 -8.60
N ASN A 90 4.47 -1.30 -9.40
CA ASN A 90 3.52 -0.95 -10.44
C ASN A 90 2.15 -0.68 -9.84
N LYS A 91 1.53 0.43 -10.28
CA LYS A 91 0.12 0.77 -10.01
C LYS A 91 -0.64 0.73 -11.33
N PHE A 92 -1.88 0.25 -11.32
CA PHE A 92 -2.69 0.09 -12.52
C PHE A 92 -3.98 0.92 -12.45
N GLU A 93 -4.29 1.63 -13.52
CA GLU A 93 -5.47 2.51 -13.57
C GLU A 93 -6.73 1.75 -14.03
N ASP A 94 -6.55 0.77 -14.91
CA ASP A 94 -7.61 -0.03 -15.50
C ASP A 94 -7.50 -1.52 -15.13
N LEU A 95 -8.66 -2.19 -15.18
CA LEU A 95 -8.79 -3.59 -14.79
C LEU A 95 -8.07 -4.55 -15.75
N ASP A 96 -7.93 -4.21 -17.03
CA ASP A 96 -7.36 -5.12 -18.01
C ASP A 96 -5.84 -5.17 -17.88
N ALA A 97 -5.18 -4.01 -17.70
CA ALA A 97 -3.76 -3.94 -17.37
C ALA A 97 -3.47 -4.64 -16.04
N ALA A 98 -4.29 -4.36 -15.01
CA ALA A 98 -4.16 -4.97 -13.69
C ALA A 98 -4.31 -6.50 -13.72
N ARG A 99 -5.31 -7.01 -14.45
CA ARG A 99 -5.53 -8.46 -14.65
C ARG A 99 -4.38 -9.11 -15.39
N LYS A 100 -3.91 -8.48 -16.47
CA LYS A 100 -2.80 -9.00 -17.27
C LYS A 100 -1.50 -9.06 -16.45
N ALA A 101 -1.23 -8.06 -15.62
CA ALA A 101 -0.06 -8.07 -14.75
C ALA A 101 -0.19 -9.14 -13.66
N THR A 102 -1.37 -9.25 -13.05
CA THR A 102 -1.62 -10.21 -11.97
C THR A 102 -1.57 -11.66 -12.44
N SER A 103 -2.03 -11.96 -13.66
CA SER A 103 -1.93 -13.31 -14.24
C SER A 103 -0.51 -13.70 -14.67
N ALA A 104 0.43 -12.75 -14.68
CA ALA A 104 1.83 -12.98 -15.01
C ALA A 104 2.75 -13.11 -13.78
N LEU A 105 2.19 -12.98 -12.56
CA LEU A 105 2.90 -13.13 -11.28
C LEU A 105 3.26 -14.58 -10.97
#